data_AF-A0A1X1Z090-F1
#
_entry.id   AF-A0A1X1Z090-F1
#
_cell.length_a   1.000
_cell.length_b   1.000
_cell.length_c   1.000
_cell.angle_alpha   90.00
_cell.angle_beta   90.00
_cell.angle_gamma   90.00
#
_symmetry.space_group_name_H-M   'P 1'
#
loop_
_entity.id
_entity.type
_entity.pdbx_description
1 polymer ?
#
loop_
_entity_poly.entity_id
_entity_poly.type
_entity_poly.pdbx_seq_one_letter_code
_entity_poly.pdbx_strand_id
1 'polypeptide(L)'
;MDPEVANHVSPIVLYALPSDKATSFFGAPPVVIGRLYQAKTIKVCAAEDPICADGMNFGVHMSYPSNVAVIDQGAAFAAARLGGGPGAPTGAGPGAPATIAGSASLSGAVAG
;
A
#
# COMPACT_ATOMS: atom_id res chain seq x y z
N MET A 1 -8.53 19.01 -14.77
CA MET A 1 -7.87 17.73 -15.10
C MET A 1 -8.73 17.01 -16.10
N ASP A 2 -8.13 16.53 -17.18
CA ASP A 2 -8.84 15.74 -18.17
C ASP A 2 -9.36 14.44 -17.52
N PRO A 3 -10.65 14.09 -17.64
CA PRO A 3 -11.20 12.86 -17.07
C PRO A 3 -10.52 11.60 -17.61
N GLU A 4 -9.93 11.62 -18.80
CA GLU A 4 -9.22 10.49 -19.40
C GLU A 4 -8.00 10.06 -18.57
N VAL A 5 -7.32 11.00 -17.90
CA VAL A 5 -6.17 10.69 -17.02
C VAL A 5 -6.55 9.69 -15.93
N ALA A 6 -7.78 9.76 -15.41
CA ALA A 6 -8.24 8.86 -14.37
C ALA A 6 -8.32 7.39 -14.83
N ASN A 7 -8.48 7.14 -16.14
CA ASN A 7 -8.52 5.79 -16.70
C ASN A 7 -7.15 5.10 -16.66
N HIS A 8 -6.07 5.87 -16.60
CA HIS A 8 -4.69 5.34 -16.54
C HIS A 8 -4.20 5.08 -15.12
N VAL A 9 -4.98 5.45 -14.10
CA VAL A 9 -4.68 5.14 -12.70
C VAL A 9 -5.41 3.86 -12.31
N SER A 10 -4.70 2.86 -11.78
CA SER A 10 -5.29 1.54 -11.47
C SER A 10 -5.43 1.25 -9.97
N PRO A 11 -4.38 1.40 -9.15
CA PRO A 11 -4.58 1.58 -7.72
C PRO A 11 -3.99 2.90 -7.20
N ILE A 12 -4.64 3.45 -6.19
CA ILE A 12 -4.08 4.48 -5.32
C ILE A 12 -4.01 3.91 -3.91
N VAL A 13 -2.85 3.99 -3.28
CA VAL A 13 -2.64 3.60 -1.89
C VAL A 13 -2.20 4.84 -1.13
N LEU A 14 -3.02 5.26 -0.16
CA LEU A 14 -2.71 6.40 0.71
C LEU A 14 -2.39 5.85 2.09
N TYR A 15 -1.11 5.87 2.44
CA TYR A 15 -0.63 5.55 3.77
C TYR A 15 -0.76 6.78 4.67
N ALA A 16 -1.35 6.59 5.85
CA ALA A 16 -1.51 7.63 6.86
C ALA A 16 -2.14 8.93 6.33
N LEU A 17 -3.17 8.81 5.47
CA LEU A 17 -3.91 9.97 4.97
C LEU A 17 -4.44 10.80 6.17
N PRO A 18 -4.08 12.09 6.29
CA PRO A 18 -4.52 12.89 7.41
C PRO A 18 -6.04 12.93 7.54
N SER A 19 -6.52 12.77 8.76
CA SER A 19 -7.92 13.00 9.12
C SER A 19 -8.26 14.48 9.05
N ASP A 20 -9.56 14.80 8.97
CA ASP A 20 -10.03 16.20 8.98
C ASP A 20 -9.61 16.92 10.27
N LYS A 21 -9.54 16.20 11.39
CA LYS A 21 -9.01 16.68 12.66
C LYS A 21 -7.55 17.10 12.52
N ALA A 22 -6.71 16.25 11.93
CA ALA A 22 -5.30 16.54 11.73
C ALA A 22 -5.10 17.71 10.76
N THR A 23 -5.79 17.73 9.61
CA THR A 23 -5.67 18.86 8.66
C THR A 23 -6.14 20.16 9.29
N SER A 24 -7.24 20.15 10.05
CA SER A 24 -7.72 21.33 10.77
C SER A 24 -6.70 21.85 11.79
N PHE A 25 -6.07 20.95 12.56
CA PHE A 25 -5.04 21.33 13.53
C PHE A 25 -3.85 22.02 12.86
N PHE A 26 -3.43 21.56 11.68
CA PHE A 26 -2.34 22.17 10.91
C PHE A 26 -2.76 23.35 10.03
N GLY A 27 -4.04 23.76 10.05
CA GLY A 27 -4.54 24.83 9.18
C GLY A 27 -4.56 24.46 7.69
N ALA A 28 -4.56 23.18 7.37
CA ALA A 28 -4.62 22.65 6.00
C ALA A 28 -6.08 22.30 5.62
N PRO A 29 -6.44 22.40 4.33
CA PRO A 29 -7.74 21.92 3.87
C PRO A 29 -7.84 20.38 3.97
N PRO A 30 -9.06 19.82 4.14
CA PRO A 30 -9.28 18.37 4.10
C PRO A 30 -8.82 17.75 2.79
N VAL A 31 -8.33 16.50 2.86
CA VAL A 31 -7.96 15.76 1.65
C VAL A 31 -9.18 15.09 1.05
N VAL A 32 -9.63 15.59 -0.11
CA VAL A 32 -10.77 15.05 -0.85
C VAL A 32 -10.30 14.16 -2.01
N ILE A 33 -10.73 12.91 -2.00
CA ILE A 33 -10.52 11.99 -3.14
C ILE A 33 -11.63 12.22 -4.15
N GLY A 34 -11.27 12.68 -5.35
CA GLY A 34 -12.21 12.90 -6.45
C GLY A 34 -12.96 11.64 -6.84
N ARG A 35 -14.22 11.79 -7.28
CA ARG A 35 -15.15 10.68 -7.54
C ARG A 35 -14.57 9.57 -8.42
N LEU A 36 -13.83 9.90 -9.47
CA LEU A 36 -13.22 8.93 -10.40
C LEU A 36 -12.12 8.06 -9.76
N TYR A 37 -11.58 8.49 -8.61
CA TYR A 37 -10.49 7.82 -7.90
C TYR A 37 -10.97 7.02 -6.68
N GLN A 38 -12.19 7.28 -6.19
CA GLN A 38 -12.69 6.69 -4.93
C GLN A 38 -12.69 5.16 -4.96
N ALA A 39 -13.25 4.55 -6.00
CA ALA A 39 -13.36 3.09 -6.11
C ALA A 39 -11.99 2.38 -6.26
N LYS A 40 -10.95 3.12 -6.65
CA LYS A 40 -9.59 2.60 -6.87
C LYS A 40 -8.59 3.04 -5.79
N THR A 41 -9.07 3.66 -4.71
CA THR A 41 -8.22 4.11 -3.60
C THR A 41 -8.43 3.26 -2.35
N ILE A 42 -7.35 2.88 -1.70
CA ILE A 42 -7.36 2.44 -0.29
C ILE A 42 -6.68 3.48 0.58
N LYS A 43 -7.22 3.68 1.79
CA LYS A 43 -6.57 4.41 2.87
C LYS A 43 -6.05 3.39 3.86
N VAL A 44 -4.73 3.26 3.97
CA VAL A 44 -4.10 2.40 4.96
C VAL A 44 -3.81 3.26 6.18
N CYS A 45 -4.45 2.92 7.29
CA CYS A 45 -4.32 3.65 8.54
C CYS A 45 -4.34 2.68 9.72
N ALA A 46 -3.29 2.71 10.54
CA ALA A 46 -3.21 2.00 11.80
C ALA A 46 -3.96 2.78 12.89
N ALA A 47 -4.70 2.09 13.75
CA ALA A 47 -5.61 2.73 14.72
C ALA A 47 -4.92 3.72 15.68
N GLU A 48 -3.69 3.43 16.08
CA GLU A 48 -2.94 4.24 17.04
C GLU A 48 -2.20 5.43 16.42
N ASP A 49 -2.28 5.61 15.09
CA ASP A 49 -1.68 6.74 14.37
C ASP A 49 -2.51 8.03 14.59
N PRO A 50 -1.96 9.06 15.25
CA PRO A 50 -2.69 10.30 15.55
C PRO A 50 -2.96 11.19 14.32
N ILE A 51 -2.34 10.90 13.17
CA ILE A 51 -2.50 11.70 11.95
C ILE A 51 -3.72 11.24 11.16
N CYS A 52 -3.86 9.93 10.95
CA CYS A 52 -4.94 9.37 10.12
C CYS A 52 -6.12 8.82 10.92
N ALA A 53 -5.95 8.58 12.22
CA ALA A 53 -6.96 8.08 13.15
C ALA A 53 -7.01 8.92 14.44
N ASP A 54 -7.80 8.46 15.42
CA ASP A 54 -7.96 9.10 16.74
C ASP A 54 -6.93 8.61 17.78
N GLY A 55 -5.92 7.86 17.34
CA GLY A 55 -4.83 7.38 18.19
C GLY A 55 -3.93 8.50 18.74
N MET A 56 -2.94 8.11 19.55
CA MET A 56 -2.00 9.05 20.21
C MET A 56 -0.53 8.65 20.10
N ASN A 57 -0.21 7.60 19.32
CA ASN A 57 1.14 7.08 19.21
C ASN A 57 1.82 7.51 17.90
N PHE A 58 2.56 8.61 17.95
CA PHE A 58 3.35 9.08 16.80
C PHE A 58 4.41 8.08 16.32
N GLY A 59 4.87 7.16 17.19
CA GLY A 59 5.75 6.06 16.79
C GLY A 59 5.11 5.16 15.73
N VAL A 60 3.79 4.97 15.78
CA VAL A 60 3.06 4.22 14.75
C VAL A 60 3.07 4.97 13.43
N HIS A 61 2.82 6.28 13.42
CA HIS A 61 2.89 7.11 12.21
C HIS A 61 4.27 7.02 11.52
N MET A 62 5.33 7.13 12.31
CA MET A 62 6.71 7.06 11.79
C MET A 62 7.10 5.65 11.33
N SER A 63 6.35 4.60 11.72
CA SER A 63 6.68 3.22 11.40
C SER A 63 6.27 2.78 9.99
N TYR A 64 5.37 3.51 9.31
CA TYR A 64 4.81 3.06 8.02
C TYR A 64 5.87 2.68 6.96
N PRO A 65 7.01 3.39 6.83
CA PRO A 65 8.05 3.02 5.87
C PRO A 65 8.78 1.69 6.18
N SER A 66 8.68 1.17 7.41
CA SER A 66 9.40 -0.04 7.86
C SER A 66 8.50 -1.12 8.45
N ASN A 67 7.22 -0.84 8.68
CA ASN A 67 6.24 -1.79 9.15
C ASN A 67 5.73 -2.67 7.99
N VAL A 68 6.32 -3.85 7.85
CA VAL A 68 6.03 -4.80 6.76
C VAL A 68 4.55 -5.11 6.64
N ALA A 69 3.83 -5.32 7.75
CA ALA A 69 2.40 -5.66 7.69
C ALA A 69 1.54 -4.52 7.10
N VAL A 70 1.87 -3.27 7.43
CA VAL A 70 1.18 -2.09 6.89
C VAL A 70 1.52 -1.92 5.40
N ILE A 71 2.79 -2.09 5.03
CA ILE A 71 3.25 -2.03 3.64
C ILE A 71 2.56 -3.12 2.80
N ASP A 72 2.50 -4.35 3.32
CA ASP A 72 1.90 -5.50 2.63
C ASP A 72 0.41 -5.31 2.38
N GLN A 73 -0.31 -4.64 3.30
CA GLN A 73 -1.73 -4.34 3.10
C GLN A 73 -1.97 -3.49 1.84
N GLY A 74 -1.19 -2.41 1.68
CA GLY A 74 -1.32 -1.55 0.50
C GLY A 74 -0.74 -2.19 -0.75
N ALA A 75 0.37 -2.91 -0.65
CA ALA A 75 0.96 -3.66 -1.75
C ALA A 75 0.00 -4.73 -2.28
N ALA A 76 -0.67 -5.49 -1.41
CA ALA A 76 -1.67 -6.48 -1.78
C ALA A 76 -2.87 -5.84 -2.50
N PHE A 77 -3.38 -4.70 -2.00
CA PHE A 77 -4.46 -3.97 -2.66
C PHE A 77 -4.07 -3.51 -4.08
N ALA A 78 -2.84 -3.00 -4.23
CA ALA A 78 -2.32 -2.56 -5.50
C ALA A 78 -2.15 -3.72 -6.48
N ALA A 79 -1.46 -4.80 -6.06
CA ALA A 79 -1.22 -5.98 -6.87
C ALA A 79 -2.51 -6.59 -7.42
N ALA A 80 -3.57 -6.67 -6.60
CA ALA A 80 -4.88 -7.17 -6.99
C ALA A 80 -5.57 -6.35 -8.11
N ARG A 81 -5.10 -5.13 -8.40
CA ARG A 81 -5.70 -4.22 -9.40
C ARG A 81 -4.87 -4.06 -10.67
N LEU A 82 -3.64 -4.57 -10.70
CA LEU A 82 -2.73 -4.40 -11.84
C LEU A 82 -3.03 -5.32 -13.05
N GLY A 83 -4.08 -6.15 -13.02
CA GLY A 83 -4.40 -7.14 -14.07
C GLY A 83 -5.72 -6.97 -14.83
N GLY A 84 -6.47 -5.88 -14.64
CA GLY A 84 -7.86 -5.75 -15.11
C GLY A 84 -8.20 -4.61 -16.08
N GLY A 85 -7.20 -3.93 -16.67
CA GLY A 85 -7.45 -2.84 -17.63
C GLY A 85 -7.83 -3.34 -19.02
N PRO A 86 -8.68 -2.62 -19.80
CA PRO A 86 -8.86 -2.89 -21.22
C PRO A 86 -7.51 -2.73 -21.93
N GLY A 87 -6.88 -3.84 -22.31
CA GLY A 87 -5.55 -3.87 -22.94
C GLY A 87 -4.47 -4.66 -22.20
N ALA A 88 -4.77 -5.33 -21.08
CA ALA A 88 -3.83 -6.29 -20.50
C ALA A 88 -3.62 -7.49 -21.46
N PRO A 89 -2.37 -7.91 -21.75
CA PRO A 89 -2.15 -9.12 -22.54
C PRO A 89 -2.76 -10.31 -21.81
N THR A 90 -3.65 -11.03 -22.49
CA THR A 90 -4.23 -12.30 -22.07
C THR A 90 -3.13 -13.36 -21.98
N GLY A 91 -2.39 -13.36 -20.87
CA GLY A 91 -1.18 -14.18 -20.78
C GLY A 91 -0.55 -14.27 -19.40
N ALA A 92 -1.33 -14.61 -18.37
CA ALA A 92 -0.83 -15.33 -17.19
C ALA A 92 -2.02 -15.90 -16.42
N GLY A 93 -2.36 -17.15 -16.68
CA GLY A 93 -3.22 -17.92 -15.79
C GLY A 93 -2.57 -18.10 -14.40
N PRO A 94 -3.32 -18.56 -13.39
CA PRO A 94 -2.79 -18.74 -12.05
C PRO A 94 -1.72 -19.84 -12.04
N GLY A 95 -0.45 -19.42 -12.04
CA GLY A 95 0.69 -20.28 -11.77
C GLY A 95 0.67 -20.75 -10.32
N ALA A 96 0.76 -22.07 -10.16
CA ALA A 96 0.81 -22.84 -8.91
C ALA A 96 1.78 -22.27 -7.85
N PRO A 97 1.58 -22.59 -6.55
CA PRO A 97 2.43 -22.09 -5.47
C PRO A 97 3.87 -22.56 -5.64
N ALA A 98 4.82 -21.61 -5.60
CA ALA A 98 6.23 -21.91 -5.56
C ALA A 98 6.58 -22.56 -4.22
N THR A 99 6.82 -23.87 -4.23
CA THR A 99 7.48 -24.59 -3.12
C THR A 99 8.87 -23.99 -2.89
N ILE A 100 9.08 -23.43 -1.69
CA ILE A 100 10.41 -23.06 -1.21
C ILE A 100 11.24 -24.34 -0.97
N ALA A 101 12.12 -24.69 -1.90
CA ALA A 101 13.16 -25.68 -1.66
C ALA A 101 14.23 -25.08 -0.74
N GLY A 102 14.52 -25.80 0.35
CA GLY A 102 15.30 -25.33 1.48
C GLY A 102 16.75 -24.94 1.16
N SER A 103 17.24 -23.94 1.90
CA SER A 103 18.63 -23.52 1.94
C SER A 103 19.50 -24.61 2.57
N ALA A 104 20.34 -25.26 1.76
CA ALA A 104 21.40 -26.13 2.22
C ALA A 104 22.41 -25.36 3.07
N SER A 105 22.71 -25.89 4.26
CA SER A 105 23.78 -25.43 5.14
C SER A 105 25.14 -25.66 4.49
N LEU A 106 25.96 -24.61 4.37
CA LEU A 106 27.35 -24.72 3.92
C LEU A 106 28.25 -24.90 5.15
N SER A 107 28.65 -26.15 5.43
CA SER A 107 29.80 -26.47 6.28
C SER A 107 31.09 -26.19 5.50
N GLY A 108 31.87 -25.20 5.93
CA GLY A 108 33.21 -24.93 5.42
C GLY A 108 34.26 -25.23 6.48
N ALA A 109 34.97 -26.35 6.32
CA ALA A 109 36.19 -26.66 7.04
C ALA A 109 37.35 -25.81 6.47
N VAL A 110 38.20 -25.26 7.34
CA VAL A 110 39.56 -24.83 7.01
C VAL A 110 40.52 -25.48 7.99
N ALA A 111 41.46 -26.24 7.45
CA ALA A 111 42.58 -26.88 8.13
C ALA A 111 43.79 -25.95 8.10
N GLY A 112 44.63 -26.01 9.15
CA GLY A 112 45.91 -25.32 9.27
C GLY A 112 46.20 -24.86 10.68
#